data_AF-A0A2N2NRE1-F1
#
_entry.id   AF-A0A2N2NRE1-F1
#
_cell.length_a   1.000
_cell.length_b   1.000
_cell.length_c   1.000
_cell.angle_alpha   90.00
_cell.angle_beta   90.00
_cell.angle_gamma   90.00
#
_symmetry.space_group_name_H-M   'P 1'
#
loop_
_entity.id
_entity.type
_entity.pdbx_description
1 polymer ?
#
loop_
_entity_poly.entity_id
_entity_poly.type
_entity_poly.pdbx_seq_one_letter_code
_entity_poly.pdbx_strand_id
1 'polypeptide(L)'
;MVPTGRCPLKLQKGIPEGSLFIRFIHAKTPPGIIDTIIFQVFQVEDRMDRSVFQGIYSQQKAYFNHQMTKSYEQRVEVLKDLRAQILKYESRIIQTMQADMAKPETEATGREIWYVLEEIGYTLRQLKSWMKPQRKRTPLLHFRASSAIYPEPYGQVLIMAPWNYPFHLLFSPLVGALAAGNTAILKLSELAGYRPALPAL
;
A
#
# COMPACT_ATOMS: atom_id res chain seq x y z
N MET A 1 -15.75 20.16 13.47
CA MET A 1 -15.26 19.35 14.61
C MET A 1 -14.96 17.95 14.09
N VAL A 2 -13.69 17.58 14.01
CA VAL A 2 -13.27 16.21 13.67
C VAL A 2 -13.41 15.38 14.95
N PRO A 3 -14.22 14.30 14.98
CA PRO A 3 -14.34 13.48 16.18
C PRO A 3 -13.05 12.66 16.35
N THR A 4 -12.25 13.04 17.34
CA THR A 4 -11.09 12.29 17.84
C THR A 4 -11.53 11.11 18.71
N GLY A 5 -12.23 10.15 18.11
CA GLY A 5 -12.61 8.90 18.77
C GLY A 5 -11.47 7.88 18.70
N ARG A 6 -10.76 7.65 19.80
CA ARG A 6 -9.84 6.50 19.92
C ARG A 6 -10.65 5.20 19.77
N CYS A 7 -10.36 4.40 18.75
CA CYS A 7 -10.87 3.04 18.65
C CYS A 7 -10.01 2.12 19.54
N PRO A 8 -10.56 1.47 20.58
CA PRO A 8 -9.78 0.65 21.48
C PRO A 8 -9.80 -0.80 20.98
N LEU A 9 -8.92 -1.16 20.04
CA LEU A 9 -8.72 -2.56 19.68
C LEU A 9 -7.47 -3.09 20.38
N LYS A 10 -7.70 -3.72 21.53
CA LYS A 10 -6.72 -4.58 22.19
C LYS A 10 -6.43 -5.77 21.27
N LEU A 11 -5.22 -5.81 20.71
CA LEU A 11 -4.67 -6.98 20.00
C LEU A 11 -4.70 -8.19 20.95
N GLN A 12 -5.57 -9.16 20.67
CA GLN A 12 -5.59 -10.43 21.36
C GLN A 12 -4.37 -11.26 20.96
N LYS A 13 -3.72 -11.84 21.98
CA LYS A 13 -2.61 -12.78 21.86
C LYS A 13 -3.11 -14.08 21.22
N GLY A 14 -2.46 -14.51 20.14
CA GLY A 14 -2.62 -15.84 19.57
C GLY A 14 -2.81 -15.81 18.05
N ILE A 15 -1.72 -15.62 17.30
CA ILE A 15 -1.69 -15.78 15.84
C ILE A 15 -0.72 -16.94 15.55
N PRO A 16 -1.12 -17.95 14.72
CA PRO A 16 -0.33 -19.15 14.46
C PRO A 16 1.03 -18.86 13.79
N GLU A 17 1.88 -19.89 13.70
CA GLU A 17 3.26 -19.84 13.22
C GLU A 17 3.39 -19.57 11.69
N GLY A 18 2.95 -18.40 11.25
CA GLY A 18 3.15 -17.87 9.88
C GLY A 18 4.38 -16.95 9.77
N SER A 19 4.78 -16.68 8.52
CA SER A 19 6.07 -16.13 8.08
C SER A 19 6.49 -14.77 8.70
N LEU A 20 7.78 -14.59 8.89
CA LEU A 20 8.40 -13.45 9.59
C LEU A 20 8.21 -12.12 8.85
N PHE A 21 8.15 -12.14 7.51
CA PHE A 21 7.93 -10.98 6.63
C PHE A 21 6.55 -10.42 6.85
N ILE A 22 5.61 -11.30 7.10
CA ILE A 22 4.24 -10.92 7.31
C ILE A 22 4.02 -10.46 8.76
N ARG A 23 4.72 -11.07 9.72
CA ARG A 23 4.82 -10.54 11.09
C ARG A 23 5.50 -9.18 11.13
N PHE A 24 6.42 -8.86 10.24
CA PHE A 24 7.01 -7.53 10.16
C PHE A 24 5.98 -6.47 9.76
N ILE A 25 5.18 -6.75 8.73
CA ILE A 25 4.11 -5.87 8.27
C ILE A 25 3.02 -5.67 9.36
N HIS A 26 2.73 -6.71 10.15
CA HIS A 26 1.66 -6.68 11.15
C HIS A 26 2.10 -6.20 12.56
N ALA A 27 3.33 -6.52 13.00
CA ALA A 27 3.64 -6.48 14.43
C ALA A 27 4.00 -5.11 15.01
N LYS A 28 4.58 -4.15 14.25
CA LYS A 28 5.11 -2.90 14.85
C LYS A 28 5.25 -1.68 13.92
N THR A 29 4.43 -1.50 12.90
CA THR A 29 4.08 -0.12 12.51
C THR A 29 3.06 0.33 13.56
N PRO A 30 3.39 1.19 14.55
CA PRO A 30 2.32 1.83 15.32
C PRO A 30 1.43 2.48 14.26
N PRO A 31 0.14 2.12 14.16
CA PRO A 31 -0.69 2.67 13.12
C PRO A 31 -0.69 4.18 13.29
N GLY A 32 0.01 4.89 12.40
CA GLY A 32 -0.33 6.26 12.14
C GLY A 32 -1.80 6.25 11.74
N ILE A 33 -2.56 7.24 12.18
CA ILE A 33 -3.96 7.40 11.74
C ILE A 33 -4.04 7.36 10.20
N ILE A 34 -2.98 7.80 9.51
CA ILE A 34 -2.81 7.78 8.06
C ILE A 34 -2.62 6.34 7.52
N ASP A 35 -1.78 5.51 8.15
CA ASP A 35 -1.49 4.14 7.69
C ASP A 35 -2.76 3.30 7.61
N THR A 36 -3.49 3.15 8.72
CA THR A 36 -4.69 2.29 8.79
C THR A 36 -5.83 2.77 7.89
N ILE A 37 -5.93 4.08 7.68
CA ILE A 37 -7.06 4.67 6.95
C ILE A 37 -6.82 4.69 5.44
N ILE A 38 -5.56 4.65 4.99
CA ILE A 38 -5.23 4.77 3.56
C ILE A 38 -4.89 3.43 2.95
N PHE A 39 -4.12 2.58 3.65
CA PHE A 39 -3.89 1.22 3.19
C PHE A 39 -3.70 0.21 4.32
N GLN A 40 -4.27 -0.98 4.15
CA GLN A 40 -4.13 -2.04 5.15
C GLN A 40 -3.66 -3.32 4.47
N VAL A 41 -2.64 -3.94 5.05
CA VAL A 41 -2.13 -5.24 4.58
C VAL A 41 -2.80 -6.38 5.33
N PHE A 42 -3.20 -7.40 4.58
CA PHE A 42 -3.94 -8.55 5.05
C PHE A 42 -3.33 -9.88 4.60
N GLN A 43 -3.50 -10.90 5.45
CA GLN A 43 -3.22 -12.31 5.16
C GLN A 43 -4.48 -13.14 4.93
N VAL A 44 -4.28 -14.35 4.39
CA VAL A 44 -5.29 -15.41 4.27
C VAL A 44 -5.27 -16.40 5.44
N GLU A 45 -4.18 -16.52 6.19
CA GLU A 45 -4.11 -17.37 7.40
C GLU A 45 -4.84 -16.76 8.60
N ASP A 46 -5.06 -15.45 8.60
CA ASP A 46 -6.13 -14.89 9.41
C ASP A 46 -7.43 -15.42 8.81
N ARG A 47 -8.11 -16.34 9.53
CA ARG A 47 -9.58 -16.32 9.52
C ARG A 47 -10.01 -14.99 10.12
N MET A 48 -9.78 -13.91 9.37
CA MET A 48 -10.12 -12.59 9.80
C MET A 48 -11.63 -12.57 9.91
N ASP A 49 -12.11 -12.24 11.09
CA ASP A 49 -13.53 -12.11 11.31
C ASP A 49 -14.05 -11.11 10.26
N ARG A 50 -15.09 -11.54 9.54
CA ARG A 50 -15.75 -10.75 8.50
C ARG A 50 -16.11 -9.36 9.03
N SER A 51 -16.39 -9.25 10.34
CA SER A 51 -16.63 -7.99 11.04
C SER A 51 -15.45 -7.01 10.97
N VAL A 52 -14.21 -7.48 11.16
CA VAL A 52 -12.99 -6.68 11.14
C VAL A 52 -12.69 -6.17 9.73
N PHE A 53 -12.77 -7.06 8.73
CA PHE A 53 -12.62 -6.66 7.33
C PHE A 53 -13.66 -5.62 6.93
N GLN A 54 -14.93 -5.83 7.29
CA GLN A 54 -16.01 -4.89 7.00
C GLN A 54 -15.76 -3.52 7.66
N GLY A 55 -15.21 -3.52 8.87
CA GLY A 55 -14.81 -2.30 9.57
C GLY A 55 -13.75 -1.50 8.81
N ILE A 56 -12.67 -2.16 8.37
CA ILE A 56 -11.58 -1.51 7.64
C ILE A 56 -12.04 -1.05 6.26
N TYR A 57 -12.78 -1.91 5.55
CA TYR A 57 -13.41 -1.56 4.27
C TYR A 57 -14.23 -0.27 4.40
N SER A 58 -15.09 -0.20 5.42
CA SER A 58 -15.98 0.95 5.64
C SER A 58 -15.22 2.23 6.00
N GLN A 59 -14.16 2.13 6.80
CA GLN A 59 -13.32 3.28 7.17
C GLN A 59 -12.58 3.87 5.96
N GLN A 60 -11.92 3.02 5.17
CA GLN A 60 -11.22 3.46 3.96
C GLN A 60 -12.20 4.06 2.93
N LYS A 61 -13.38 3.46 2.79
CA LYS A 61 -14.43 3.99 1.90
C LYS A 61 -14.94 5.36 2.38
N ALA A 62 -15.16 5.53 3.68
CA ALA A 62 -15.55 6.81 4.24
C ALA A 62 -14.45 7.88 4.02
N TYR A 63 -13.19 7.53 4.25
CA TYR A 63 -12.06 8.44 4.05
C TYR A 63 -11.95 8.93 2.60
N PHE A 64 -12.09 8.01 1.63
CA PHE A 64 -12.15 8.36 0.21
C PHE A 64 -13.34 9.27 -0.10
N ASN A 65 -14.54 8.93 0.40
CA ASN A 65 -15.76 9.72 0.17
C ASN A 65 -15.68 11.14 0.77
N HIS A 66 -14.91 11.32 1.85
CA HIS A 66 -14.60 12.63 2.42
C HIS A 66 -13.55 13.43 1.62
N GLN A 67 -13.10 12.93 0.46
CA GLN A 67 -12.13 13.56 -0.44
C GLN A 67 -10.76 13.79 0.20
N MET A 68 -10.40 13.00 1.22
CA MET A 68 -9.15 13.13 1.96
C MET A 68 -7.91 12.65 1.18
N THR A 69 -8.09 12.12 -0.03
CA THR A 69 -7.02 11.67 -0.94
C THR A 69 -6.94 12.51 -2.22
N LYS A 70 -7.72 13.60 -2.31
CA LYS A 70 -7.90 14.34 -3.55
C LYS A 70 -6.81 15.37 -3.80
N SER A 71 -6.27 16.02 -2.76
CA SER A 71 -5.30 17.10 -2.95
C SER A 71 -3.92 16.57 -3.33
N TYR A 72 -3.14 17.41 -4.00
CA TYR A 72 -1.75 17.10 -4.34
C TYR A 72 -0.90 16.92 -3.08
N GLU A 73 -1.12 17.79 -2.10
CA GLU A 73 -0.38 17.83 -0.83
C GLU A 73 -0.56 16.54 -0.05
N GLN A 74 -1.81 16.05 0.04
CA GLN A 74 -2.14 14.78 0.70
C GLN A 74 -1.43 13.61 0.04
N ARG A 75 -1.47 13.53 -1.30
CA ARG A 75 -0.80 12.45 -2.06
C ARG A 75 0.72 12.48 -1.85
N VAL A 76 1.32 13.67 -1.84
CA VAL A 76 2.75 13.85 -1.57
C VAL A 76 3.12 13.45 -0.15
N GLU A 77 2.33 13.85 0.84
CA GLU A 77 2.55 13.52 2.25
C GLU A 77 2.55 12.01 2.46
N VAL A 78 1.53 11.32 1.93
CA VAL A 78 1.40 9.86 2.03
C VAL A 78 2.56 9.13 1.35
N LEU A 79 2.96 9.57 0.15
CA LEU A 79 4.11 8.96 -0.55
C LEU A 79 5.44 9.19 0.18
N LYS A 80 5.62 10.36 0.81
CA LYS A 80 6.81 10.65 1.62
C LYS A 80 6.84 9.82 2.90
N ASP A 81 5.70 9.68 3.57
CA ASP A 81 5.59 8.85 4.77
C ASP A 81 5.86 7.37 4.43
N LEU A 82 5.26 6.86 3.34
CA LEU A 82 5.55 5.51 2.84
C LEU A 82 7.06 5.31 2.62
N ARG A 83 7.73 6.24 1.94
CA ARG A 83 9.19 6.19 1.75
C ARG A 83 9.93 6.15 3.08
N ALA A 84 9.55 6.99 4.04
CA ALA A 84 10.18 7.07 5.34
C ALA A 84 10.01 5.77 6.15
N GLN A 85 8.82 5.16 6.13
CA GLN A 85 8.56 3.88 6.78
C GLN A 85 9.39 2.75 6.16
N ILE A 86 9.48 2.69 4.82
CA ILE A 86 10.29 1.67 4.13
C ILE A 86 11.76 1.79 4.55
N LEU A 87 12.33 2.99 4.53
CA LEU A 87 13.72 3.23 4.95
C LEU A 87 13.94 2.90 6.44
N LYS A 88 13.01 3.31 7.30
CA LYS A 88 13.10 3.07 8.75
C LYS A 88 13.17 1.57 9.08
N TYR A 89 12.52 0.74 8.29
CA TYR A 89 12.40 -0.69 8.55
C TYR A 89 13.15 -1.58 7.54
N GLU A 90 13.98 -1.00 6.67
CA GLU A 90 14.71 -1.70 5.62
C GLU A 90 15.41 -2.98 6.12
N SER A 91 16.22 -2.88 7.17
CA SER A 91 16.94 -4.04 7.73
C SER A 91 16.00 -5.16 8.19
N ARG A 92 14.81 -4.80 8.69
CA ARG A 92 13.83 -5.78 9.16
C ARG A 92 13.08 -6.42 7.98
N ILE A 93 12.79 -5.66 6.94
CA ILE A 93 12.24 -6.18 5.67
C ILE A 93 13.21 -7.23 5.10
N ILE A 94 14.50 -6.91 5.05
CA ILE A 94 15.54 -7.82 4.54
C ILE A 94 15.62 -9.10 5.38
N GLN A 95 15.74 -8.98 6.71
CA GLN A 95 15.84 -10.14 7.62
C GLN A 95 14.67 -11.09 7.45
N THR A 96 13.50 -10.54 7.20
CA THR A 96 12.27 -11.32 7.13
C THR A 96 12.08 -11.98 5.77
N MET A 97 12.48 -11.31 4.67
CA MET A 97 12.59 -11.95 3.35
C MET A 97 13.65 -13.05 3.33
N GLN A 98 14.78 -12.86 4.02
CA GLN A 98 15.80 -13.90 4.18
C GLN A 98 15.26 -15.12 4.92
N ALA A 99 14.53 -14.89 6.03
CA ALA A 99 13.96 -15.96 6.83
C ALA A 99 12.92 -16.78 6.06
N ASP A 100 12.02 -16.11 5.32
CA ASP A 100 10.88 -16.77 4.69
C ASP A 100 11.19 -17.33 3.30
N MET A 101 12.08 -16.66 2.55
CA MET A 101 12.33 -16.96 1.14
C MET A 101 13.76 -17.40 0.82
N ALA A 102 14.65 -17.40 1.81
CA ALA A 102 16.08 -17.69 1.64
C ALA A 102 16.77 -16.81 0.57
N LYS A 103 16.20 -15.62 0.31
CA LYS A 103 16.75 -14.72 -0.72
C LYS A 103 18.06 -14.10 -0.25
N PRO A 104 19.07 -13.99 -1.14
CA PRO A 104 20.28 -13.25 -0.83
C PRO A 104 19.97 -11.80 -0.47
N GLU A 105 20.73 -11.23 0.47
CA GLU A 105 20.59 -9.83 0.90
C GLU A 105 20.64 -8.86 -0.29
N THR A 106 21.59 -9.08 -1.20
CA THR A 106 21.78 -8.25 -2.39
C THR A 106 20.57 -8.23 -3.32
N GLU A 107 19.83 -9.33 -3.39
CA GLU A 107 18.60 -9.43 -4.17
C GLU A 107 17.42 -8.76 -3.45
N ALA A 108 17.26 -8.95 -2.14
CA ALA A 108 16.22 -8.31 -1.35
C ALA A 108 16.35 -6.78 -1.35
N THR A 109 17.55 -6.27 -1.04
CA THR A 109 17.82 -4.83 -0.99
C THR A 109 17.78 -4.20 -2.39
N GLY A 110 18.47 -4.81 -3.35
CA GLY A 110 18.66 -4.22 -4.69
C GLY A 110 17.45 -4.36 -5.62
N ARG A 111 16.75 -5.51 -5.62
CA ARG A 111 15.65 -5.76 -6.57
C ARG A 111 14.26 -5.50 -6.02
N GLU A 112 14.09 -5.51 -4.70
CA GLU A 112 12.76 -5.29 -4.13
C GLU A 112 12.60 -3.93 -3.47
N ILE A 113 13.47 -3.59 -2.51
CA ILE A 113 13.32 -2.35 -1.75
C ILE A 113 13.71 -1.14 -2.59
N TRP A 114 14.87 -1.18 -3.24
CA TRP A 114 15.38 -0.06 -4.02
C TRP A 114 14.46 0.34 -5.17
N TYR A 115 13.89 -0.62 -5.90
CA TYR A 115 12.95 -0.35 -6.99
C TYR A 115 11.73 0.45 -6.52
N VAL A 116 11.14 0.06 -5.38
CA VAL A 116 9.99 0.76 -4.80
C VAL A 116 10.39 2.17 -4.35
N LEU A 117 11.56 2.34 -3.74
CA LEU A 117 12.05 3.66 -3.33
C LEU A 117 12.26 4.59 -4.54
N GLU A 118 12.86 4.08 -5.62
CA GLU A 118 13.04 4.84 -6.87
C GLU A 118 11.69 5.18 -7.51
N GLU A 119 10.74 4.26 -7.51
CA GLU A 119 9.39 4.50 -8.03
C GLU A 119 8.66 5.58 -7.23
N ILE A 120 8.76 5.58 -5.90
CA ILE A 120 8.23 6.67 -5.06
C ILE A 120 8.90 8.00 -5.44
N GLY A 121 10.22 8.01 -5.60
CA GLY A 121 10.97 9.20 -5.99
C GLY A 121 10.56 9.74 -7.35
N TYR A 122 10.42 8.87 -8.35
CA TYR A 122 9.95 9.22 -9.69
C TYR A 122 8.51 9.75 -9.66
N THR A 123 7.63 9.06 -8.94
CA THR A 123 6.23 9.44 -8.76
C THR A 123 6.12 10.83 -8.15
N LEU A 124 6.85 11.12 -7.07
CA LEU A 124 6.86 12.45 -6.45
C LEU A 124 7.29 13.57 -7.41
N ARG A 125 8.26 13.29 -8.31
CA ARG A 125 8.72 14.26 -9.32
C ARG A 125 7.66 14.51 -10.40
N GLN A 126 6.91 13.49 -10.80
CA GLN A 126 5.96 13.55 -11.92
C GLN A 126 4.52 13.86 -11.51
N LEU A 127 4.15 13.61 -10.25
CA LEU A 127 2.76 13.64 -9.76
C LEU A 127 2.02 14.94 -10.13
N LYS A 128 2.67 16.09 -9.94
CA LYS A 128 2.07 17.40 -10.26
C LYS A 128 1.75 17.55 -11.76
N SER A 129 2.54 16.93 -12.64
CA SER A 129 2.29 16.90 -14.08
C SER A 129 1.13 15.96 -14.41
N TRP A 130 1.14 14.76 -13.83
CA TRP A 130 0.11 13.73 -14.07
C TRP A 130 -1.29 14.14 -13.62
N MET A 131 -1.40 14.97 -12.57
CA MET A 131 -2.69 15.47 -12.08
C MET A 131 -3.29 16.59 -12.95
N LYS A 132 -2.55 17.16 -13.91
CA LYS A 132 -3.04 18.29 -14.71
C LYS A 132 -4.08 17.83 -15.74
N PRO A 133 -5.18 18.58 -15.93
CA PRO A 133 -6.12 18.32 -17.02
C PRO A 133 -5.42 18.39 -18.38
N GLN A 134 -5.67 17.41 -19.23
CA GLN A 134 -5.11 17.38 -20.59
C GLN A 134 -6.11 17.96 -21.58
N ARG A 135 -5.81 19.13 -22.14
CA ARG A 135 -6.63 19.71 -23.22
C ARG A 135 -6.56 18.82 -24.46
N LYS A 136 -7.72 18.60 -25.08
CA LYS A 136 -7.85 17.84 -26.33
C LYS A 136 -8.48 18.72 -27.41
N ARG A 137 -8.24 18.35 -28.67
CA ARG A 137 -8.81 19.05 -29.81
C ARG A 137 -10.33 18.89 -29.78
N THR A 138 -11.03 20.02 -29.80
CA THR A 138 -12.49 20.06 -29.88
C THR A 138 -12.91 20.06 -31.36
N PRO A 139 -13.82 19.15 -31.78
CA PRO A 139 -14.37 19.17 -33.13
C PRO A 139 -15.01 20.52 -33.47
N LEU A 140 -14.88 20.95 -34.73
CA LEU A 140 -15.43 22.24 -35.20
C LEU A 140 -16.95 22.34 -35.03
N LEU A 141 -17.66 21.21 -35.02
CA LEU A 141 -19.10 21.13 -34.78
C LEU A 141 -19.50 21.67 -33.39
N HIS A 142 -18.59 21.62 -32.42
CA HIS A 142 -18.78 22.17 -31.08
C HIS A 142 -18.14 23.56 -30.96
N PHE A 143 -18.41 24.42 -31.93
CA PHE A 143 -17.88 25.78 -31.97
C PHE A 143 -18.17 26.51 -30.64
N ARG A 144 -17.12 27.11 -30.05
CA ARG A 144 -17.08 27.74 -28.70
C ARG A 144 -17.02 26.79 -27.50
N ALA A 145 -17.02 25.47 -27.67
CA ALA A 145 -16.74 24.53 -26.59
C ALA A 145 -15.23 24.26 -26.45
N SER A 146 -14.82 23.70 -25.31
CA SER A 146 -13.47 23.20 -25.09
C SER A 146 -13.51 21.79 -24.50
N SER A 147 -12.55 20.95 -24.88
CA SER A 147 -12.47 19.55 -24.44
C SER A 147 -11.22 19.33 -23.60
N ALA A 148 -11.37 18.69 -22.45
CA ALA A 148 -10.27 18.32 -21.58
C ALA A 148 -10.53 16.97 -20.91
N ILE A 149 -9.45 16.25 -20.60
CA ILE A 149 -9.48 15.00 -19.85
C ILE A 149 -9.00 15.28 -18.43
N TYR A 150 -9.81 14.90 -17.45
CA TYR A 150 -9.50 15.02 -16.03
C TYR A 150 -9.19 13.62 -15.46
N PRO A 151 -8.00 13.40 -14.91
CA PRO A 151 -7.70 12.16 -14.21
C PRO A 151 -8.40 12.16 -12.84
N GLU A 152 -9.26 11.17 -12.61
CA GLU A 152 -9.97 11.00 -11.34
C GLU A 152 -9.63 9.65 -10.69
N PRO A 153 -9.52 9.58 -9.35
CA PRO A 153 -9.33 8.32 -8.65
C PRO A 153 -10.58 7.42 -8.76
N TYR A 154 -10.36 6.11 -8.76
CA TYR A 154 -11.44 5.12 -8.77
C TYR A 154 -12.10 4.95 -7.39
N GLY A 155 -11.36 5.13 -6.30
CA GLY A 155 -11.85 4.93 -4.94
C GLY A 155 -10.99 3.98 -4.14
N GLN A 156 -11.59 2.87 -3.71
CA GLN A 156 -10.90 1.84 -2.96
C GLN A 156 -10.49 0.70 -3.89
N VAL A 157 -9.21 0.33 -3.87
CA VAL A 157 -8.64 -0.72 -4.70
C VAL A 157 -8.13 -1.89 -3.87
N LEU A 158 -8.14 -3.09 -4.44
CA LEU A 158 -7.53 -4.29 -3.88
C LEU A 158 -6.27 -4.61 -4.69
N ILE A 159 -5.14 -4.75 -4.02
CA ILE A 159 -3.86 -5.13 -4.62
C ILE A 159 -3.49 -6.51 -4.09
N MET A 160 -3.31 -7.45 -5.00
CA MET A 160 -2.94 -8.82 -4.70
C MET A 160 -1.56 -9.11 -5.29
N ALA A 161 -0.59 -9.46 -4.46
CA ALA A 161 0.78 -9.74 -4.91
C ALA A 161 1.10 -11.25 -4.89
N PRO A 162 1.81 -11.77 -5.91
CA PRO A 162 2.33 -13.13 -5.92
C PRO A 162 3.57 -13.27 -5.01
N TRP A 163 4.09 -14.49 -4.90
CA TRP A 163 5.14 -14.84 -3.94
C TRP A 163 6.57 -14.55 -4.43
N ASN A 164 6.81 -14.36 -5.73
CA ASN A 164 8.18 -14.29 -6.27
C ASN A 164 8.93 -12.98 -5.97
N TYR A 165 8.24 -11.85 -5.82
CA TYR A 165 8.81 -10.57 -5.36
C TYR A 165 7.78 -9.85 -4.45
N PRO A 166 7.57 -10.37 -3.23
CA PRO A 166 6.41 -10.02 -2.43
C PRO A 166 6.42 -8.55 -1.99
N PHE A 167 7.58 -7.93 -1.84
CA PHE A 167 7.65 -6.52 -1.50
C PHE A 167 7.44 -5.65 -2.75
N HIS A 168 8.21 -5.87 -3.81
CA HIS A 168 8.11 -5.07 -5.03
C HIS A 168 6.71 -5.13 -5.65
N LEU A 169 6.17 -6.32 -5.86
CA LEU A 169 4.89 -6.51 -6.55
C LEU A 169 3.67 -6.10 -5.70
N LEU A 170 3.86 -5.84 -4.41
CA LEU A 170 2.83 -5.29 -3.55
C LEU A 170 2.93 -3.76 -3.46
N PHE A 171 4.14 -3.24 -3.25
CA PHE A 171 4.34 -1.82 -2.97
C PHE A 171 4.43 -0.97 -4.23
N SER A 172 4.93 -1.49 -5.36
CA SER A 172 4.91 -0.77 -6.65
C SER A 172 3.48 -0.38 -7.07
N PRO A 173 2.52 -1.32 -7.19
CA PRO A 173 1.13 -0.94 -7.51
C PRO A 173 0.47 -0.09 -6.42
N LEU A 174 0.90 -0.22 -5.15
CA LEU A 174 0.42 0.66 -4.07
C LEU A 174 0.86 2.11 -4.34
N VAL A 175 2.11 2.35 -4.73
CA VAL A 175 2.60 3.70 -5.06
C VAL A 175 1.73 4.34 -6.15
N GLY A 176 1.40 3.59 -7.20
CA GLY A 176 0.49 4.05 -8.25
C GLY A 176 -0.91 4.35 -7.73
N ALA A 177 -1.48 3.48 -6.89
CA ALA A 177 -2.80 3.68 -6.30
C ALA A 177 -2.86 4.95 -5.43
N LEU A 178 -1.87 5.17 -4.57
CA LEU A 178 -1.76 6.34 -3.71
C LEU A 178 -1.54 7.62 -4.53
N ALA A 179 -0.70 7.57 -5.56
CA ALA A 179 -0.46 8.68 -6.48
C ALA A 179 -1.74 9.09 -7.23
N ALA A 180 -2.57 8.12 -7.62
CA ALA A 180 -3.86 8.37 -8.24
C ALA A 180 -4.90 8.97 -7.27
N GLY A 181 -4.68 8.84 -5.95
CA GLY A 181 -5.61 9.29 -4.90
C GLY A 181 -6.62 8.22 -4.46
N ASN A 182 -6.29 6.94 -4.64
CA ASN A 182 -7.10 5.82 -4.16
C ASN A 182 -6.73 5.44 -2.72
N THR A 183 -7.63 4.75 -2.03
CA THR A 183 -7.31 3.94 -0.85
C THR A 183 -7.07 2.49 -1.27
N ALA A 184 -6.25 1.73 -0.54
CA ALA A 184 -5.84 0.39 -0.96
C ALA A 184 -6.00 -0.67 0.15
N ILE A 185 -6.49 -1.83 -0.24
CA ILE A 185 -6.43 -3.05 0.56
C ILE A 185 -5.34 -3.90 -0.08
N LEU A 186 -4.35 -4.30 0.70
CA LEU A 186 -3.23 -5.11 0.24
C LEU A 186 -3.41 -6.55 0.71
N LYS A 187 -3.22 -7.52 -0.18
CA LYS A 187 -3.24 -8.94 0.13
C LYS A 187 -2.05 -9.64 -0.51
N LEU A 188 -1.28 -10.37 0.29
CA LEU A 188 -0.19 -11.21 -0.18
C LEU A 188 -0.68 -12.63 -0.48
N SER A 189 0.00 -13.30 -1.42
CA SER A 189 -0.19 -14.73 -1.70
C SER A 189 0.26 -15.59 -0.51
N GLU A 190 -0.49 -16.66 -0.23
CA GLU A 190 -0.21 -17.65 0.81
C GLU A 190 1.18 -18.30 0.66
N LEU A 191 1.67 -18.41 -0.57
CA LEU A 191 2.97 -19.02 -0.87
C LEU A 191 4.15 -18.11 -0.52
N ALA A 192 3.91 -16.82 -0.28
CA ALA A 192 4.95 -15.84 0.03
C ALA A 192 5.54 -15.97 1.45
N GLY A 193 5.08 -16.96 2.22
CA GLY A 193 5.50 -17.20 3.60
C GLY A 193 5.78 -18.66 3.94
N TYR A 194 5.75 -19.56 2.95
CA TYR A 194 5.85 -21.00 3.20
C TYR A 194 7.24 -21.54 2.84
N ARG A 195 8.10 -21.64 3.85
CA ARG A 195 9.17 -22.64 3.84
C ARG A 195 8.75 -23.77 4.80
N PRO A 196 8.42 -24.98 4.31
CA PRO A 196 8.42 -26.13 5.21
C PRO A 196 9.86 -26.28 5.70
N ALA A 197 10.04 -26.33 7.02
CA ALA A 197 11.34 -26.61 7.61
C ALA A 197 11.95 -27.81 6.88
N LEU A 198 13.10 -27.63 6.23
CA LEU A 198 13.83 -28.76 5.68
C LEU A 198 14.12 -29.70 6.86
N PRO A 199 13.77 -31.00 6.78
CA PRO A 199 14.23 -31.93 7.78
C PRO A 199 15.75 -31.84 7.81
N ALA A 200 16.31 -31.59 8.99
CA ALA A 200 17.75 -31.56 9.19
C ALA A 200 18.33 -32.87 8.63
N LEU A 201 19.21 -32.74 7.64
CA LEU A 201 20.03 -33.85 7.12
C LEU A 201 21.30 -33.98 7.96
#